data_AF-A0A2G2G3Q0-F1
#
_entry.id   AF-A0A2G2G3Q0-F1
#
_cell.length_a   1.000
_cell.length_b   1.000
_cell.length_c   1.000
_cell.angle_alpha   90.00
_cell.angle_beta   90.00
_cell.angle_gamma   90.00
#
_symmetry.space_group_name_H-M   'P 1'
#
loop_
_entity.id
_entity.type
_entity.pdbx_description
1 polymer ?
#
loop_
_entity_poly.entity_id
_entity_poly.type
_entity_poly.pdbx_seq_one_letter_code
_entity_poly.pdbx_strand_id
1 'polypeptide(L)'
;MFYVIQILHDSEEKHFVSYQVPKYILSDKNTNIIFEFGEKPNIKRKWAAKEDIVLLTKDKHFFQAYVKKLIQLEESHLEKISNAKEEVLRLKKQYQEQMHKELRSFKELSSKSSNVPTLI
;
A
#
# COMPACT_ATOMS: atom_id res chain seq x y z
N MET A 1 19.14 -6.93 24.19
CA MET A 1 18.34 -7.18 22.98
C MET A 1 17.69 -5.88 22.57
N PHE A 2 17.66 -5.59 21.27
CA PHE A 2 16.97 -4.46 20.66
C PHE A 2 15.96 -4.99 19.64
N TYR A 3 14.89 -4.23 19.44
CA TYR A 3 13.83 -4.49 18.49
C TYR A 3 13.89 -3.42 17.40
N VAL A 4 13.89 -3.87 16.15
CA VAL A 4 14.08 -3.02 14.98
C VAL A 4 12.87 -3.17 14.06
N ILE A 5 12.38 -2.06 13.52
CA ILE A 5 11.51 -2.01 12.34
C ILE A 5 12.27 -1.23 11.26
N GLN A 6 12.46 -1.86 10.11
CA GLN A 6 13.19 -1.31 8.97
C GLN A 6 12.30 -1.33 7.73
N ILE A 7 12.41 -0.31 6.87
CA ILE A 7 11.88 -0.32 5.52
C ILE A 7 12.89 -1.01 4.59
N LEU A 8 12.41 -1.94 3.77
CA LEU A 8 13.15 -2.58 2.70
C LEU A 8 12.65 -2.02 1.36
N HIS A 9 13.60 -1.81 0.44
CA HIS A 9 13.36 -1.26 -0.90
C HIS A 9 13.68 -2.32 -1.97
N ASP A 10 13.28 -3.56 -1.70
CA ASP A 10 13.67 -4.72 -2.49
C ASP A 10 12.82 -4.84 -3.78
N SER A 11 11.74 -4.05 -3.90
CA SER A 11 10.87 -3.94 -5.08
C SER A 11 10.29 -2.52 -5.22
N GLU A 12 9.44 -2.29 -6.23
CA GLU A 12 8.66 -1.04 -6.35
C GLU A 12 7.79 -0.74 -5.12
N GLU A 13 7.53 -1.77 -4.30
CA GLU A 13 6.79 -1.67 -3.06
C GLU A 13 7.74 -1.63 -1.87
N LYS A 14 7.48 -0.67 -0.97
CA LYS A 14 8.20 -0.56 0.31
C LYS A 14 7.62 -1.56 1.29
N HIS A 15 8.45 -2.45 1.83
CA HIS A 15 8.04 -3.44 2.82
C HIS A 15 8.63 -3.13 4.19
N PHE A 16 7.86 -3.31 5.26
CA PHE A 16 8.39 -3.22 6.61
C PHE A 16 8.85 -4.60 7.08
N VAL A 17 10.09 -4.70 7.53
CA VAL A 17 10.61 -5.89 8.21
C VAL A 17 10.85 -5.56 9.68
N SER A 18 10.51 -6.50 10.55
CA SER A 18 10.79 -6.37 11.98
C SER A 18 11.65 -7.53 12.46
N TYR A 19 12.65 -7.22 13.28
CA TYR A 19 13.61 -8.22 13.77
C TYR A 19 14.27 -7.80 15.09
N GLN A 20 14.87 -8.78 15.75
CA GLN A 20 15.60 -8.59 16.99
C GLN A 20 17.10 -8.62 16.73
N VAL A 21 17.84 -7.73 17.41
CA VAL A 21 19.30 -7.67 17.32
C VAL A 21 19.90 -7.61 18.72
N PRO A 22 20.91 -8.42 19.04
CA PRO A 22 21.57 -8.33 20.33
C PRO A 22 22.33 -7.01 20.49
N LYS A 23 22.91 -6.51 19.39
CA LYS A 23 23.76 -5.31 19.38
C LYS A 23 23.70 -4.59 18.04
N TYR A 24 23.91 -3.28 18.10
CA TYR A 24 24.12 -2.44 16.92
C TYR A 24 25.30 -1.48 17.15
N ILE A 25 25.82 -0.95 16.06
CA ILE A 25 26.86 0.08 16.03
C ILE A 25 26.30 1.26 15.26
N LEU A 26 26.35 2.43 15.90
CA LEU A 26 25.88 3.70 15.36
C LEU A 26 27.01 4.73 15.45
N SER A 27 27.12 5.58 14.44
CA SER A 27 28.03 6.72 14.43
C SER A 27 27.31 7.93 13.85
N ASP A 28 27.48 9.11 14.44
CA ASP A 28 26.82 10.34 13.99
C ASP A 28 27.26 10.74 12.57
N LYS A 29 28.49 10.39 12.19
CA LYS A 29 29.08 10.71 10.89
C LYS A 29 28.73 9.73 9.77
N ASN A 30 28.11 8.59 10.10
CA ASN A 30 27.75 7.57 9.13
C ASN A 30 26.25 7.63 8.82
N THR A 31 25.85 7.39 7.58
CA THR A 31 24.44 7.28 7.19
C THR A 31 23.83 5.92 7.52
N ASN A 32 24.65 4.93 7.89
CA ASN A 32 24.23 3.57 8.19
C ASN A 32 24.30 3.23 9.68
N ILE A 33 23.45 2.28 10.08
CA ILE A 33 23.52 1.51 11.32
C ILE A 33 24.00 0.11 10.97
N ILE A 34 24.91 -0.44 11.77
CA ILE A 34 25.38 -1.82 11.61
C ILE A 34 24.73 -2.67 12.70
N PHE A 35 24.00 -3.70 12.30
CA PHE A 35 23.42 -4.68 13.21
C PHE A 35 24.29 -5.93 13.27
N GLU A 36 24.61 -6.39 14.49
CA GLU A 36 25.37 -7.62 14.72
C GLU A 36 24.39 -8.74 15.11
N PHE A 37 24.45 -9.86 14.39
CA PHE A 37 23.65 -11.07 14.61
C PHE A 37 24.57 -12.21 15.03
N GLY A 38 24.14 -13.00 16.01
CA GLY A 38 24.90 -14.14 16.54
C GLY A 38 25.85 -13.78 17.68
N GLU A 39 26.59 -14.78 18.14
CA GLU A 39 27.56 -14.69 19.23
C GLU A 39 28.97 -15.05 18.73
N LYS A 40 30.00 -14.62 19.46
CA LYS A 40 31.39 -14.92 19.08
C LYS A 40 31.62 -16.44 19.00
N PRO A 41 32.41 -16.93 18.02
CA PRO A 41 33.15 -16.18 17.00
C PRO A 41 32.33 -15.82 15.74
N ASN A 42 31.10 -16.31 15.62
CA ASN A 42 30.30 -16.25 14.39
C ASN A 42 29.36 -15.04 14.34
N ILE A 43 29.92 -13.83 14.40
CA ILE A 43 29.14 -12.59 14.26
C ILE A 43 28.90 -12.29 12.78
N LYS A 44 27.62 -12.27 12.37
CA LYS A 44 27.19 -11.75 11.08
C LYS A 44 26.82 -10.27 11.23
N ARG A 45 27.16 -9.44 10.26
CA ARG A 45 26.84 -8.01 10.26
C ARG A 45 25.94 -7.66 9.08
N LYS A 46 24.87 -6.91 9.35
CA LYS A 46 24.01 -6.31 8.32
C LYS A 46 24.10 -4.80 8.42
N TRP A 47 24.21 -4.14 7.28
CA TRP A 47 24.17 -2.70 7.16
C TRP A 47 22.73 -2.28 6.83
N ALA A 48 22.26 -1.22 7.46
CA ALA A 48 20.95 -0.63 7.17
C ALA A 48 21.10 0.90 7.17
N ALA A 49 20.51 1.57 6.19
CA ALA A 49 20.50 3.04 6.17
C ALA A 49 19.66 3.56 7.34
N LYS A 50 20.12 4.62 8.00
CA LYS A 50 19.42 5.23 9.14
C LYS A 50 18.02 5.70 8.77
N GLU A 51 17.87 6.24 7.57
CA GLU A 51 16.61 6.72 7.01
C GLU A 51 15.57 5.59 6.83
N ASP A 52 16.04 4.34 6.73
CA ASP A 52 15.17 3.17 6.62
C ASP A 52 14.76 2.62 7.99
N ILE A 53 15.35 3.10 9.09
CA ILE A 53 15.03 2.64 10.44
C ILE A 53 13.83 3.42 10.98
N VAL A 54 12.67 2.78 10.98
CA VAL A 54 11.41 3.33 11.51
C VAL A 54 11.41 3.30 13.03
N LEU A 55 11.92 2.22 13.61
CA LEU A 55 11.96 2.04 15.05
C LEU A 55 13.20 1.25 15.46
N LEU A 56 13.91 1.73 16.48
CA LEU A 56 14.97 1.00 17.18
C LEU A 56 14.79 1.22 18.68
N THR A 57 14.40 0.18 19.41
CA THR A 57 14.08 0.30 20.85
C THR A 57 14.53 -0.91 21.66
N LYS A 58 14.75 -0.71 22.97
CA LYS A 58 14.88 -1.81 23.94
C LYS A 58 13.54 -2.21 24.55
N ASP A 59 12.52 -1.37 24.44
CA ASP A 59 11.21 -1.60 25.02
C ASP A 59 10.39 -2.53 24.13
N LYS A 60 10.22 -3.77 24.60
CA LYS A 60 9.44 -4.81 23.92
C LYS A 60 7.95 -4.45 23.84
N HIS A 61 7.38 -3.85 24.88
CA HIS A 61 5.97 -3.51 24.91
C HIS A 61 5.66 -2.39 23.92
N PHE A 62 6.53 -1.37 23.89
CA PHE A 62 6.43 -0.31 22.89
C PHE A 62 6.55 -0.87 21.47
N PHE A 63 7.52 -1.75 21.22
CA PHE A 63 7.67 -2.41 19.92
C PHE A 63 6.42 -3.20 19.50
N GLN A 64 5.86 -4.02 20.39
CA GLN A 64 4.65 -4.79 20.11
C GLN A 64 3.44 -3.89 19.82
N ALA A 65 3.27 -2.82 20.61
CA ALA A 65 2.21 -1.85 20.38
C ALA A 65 2.36 -1.14 19.03
N TYR A 66 3.60 -0.79 18.66
CA TYR A 66 3.90 -0.14 17.39
C TYR A 66 3.62 -1.06 16.20
N VAL A 67 4.05 -2.33 16.26
CA VAL A 67 3.76 -3.34 15.22
C VAL A 67 2.25 -3.53 15.06
N LYS A 68 1.50 -3.66 16.18
CA LYS A 68 0.05 -3.77 16.12
C LYS A 68 -0.60 -2.56 15.44
N LYS A 69 -0.11 -1.35 15.72
CA LYS A 69 -0.60 -0.12 15.08
C LYS A 69 -0.33 -0.11 13.57
N LEU A 70 0.83 -0.61 13.13
CA LEU A 70 1.14 -0.72 11.70
C LEU A 70 0.19 -1.69 10.99
N ILE A 71 -0.07 -2.87 11.58
CA ILE A 71 -1.00 -3.86 11.03
C ILE A 71 -2.41 -3.27 10.91
N GLN A 72 -2.89 -2.60 11.96
CA GLN A 72 -4.22 -1.96 11.94
C GLN A 72 -4.33 -0.85 10.88
N LEU A 73 -3.23 -0.12 10.64
CA LEU A 73 -3.18 0.90 9.60
C LEU A 73 -3.26 0.28 8.20
N GLU A 74 -2.52 -0.81 7.98
CA GLU A 74 -2.55 -1.59 6.75
C GLU A 74 -3.97 -2.12 6.46
N GLU A 75 -4.60 -2.77 7.45
CA GLU A 75 -5.98 -3.27 7.36
C GLU A 75 -6.96 -2.14 6.98
N SER A 76 -6.87 -0.98 7.65
CA SER A 76 -7.72 0.17 7.34
C SER A 76 -7.48 0.73 5.94
N HIS A 77 -6.24 0.74 5.45
CA HIS A 77 -5.92 1.17 4.09
C HIS A 77 -6.45 0.18 3.05
N LEU A 78 -6.31 -1.12 3.28
CA LEU A 78 -6.84 -2.16 2.41
C LEU A 78 -8.37 -2.09 2.31
N GLU A 79 -9.06 -1.85 3.43
CA GLU A 79 -10.50 -1.63 3.44
C GLU A 79 -10.91 -0.42 2.57
N LYS A 80 -10.23 0.73 2.74
CA LYS A 80 -10.49 1.92 1.92
C LYS A 80 -10.26 1.67 0.43
N ILE A 81 -9.21 0.93 0.09
CA ILE A 81 -8.91 0.53 -1.30
C ILE A 81 -10.03 -0.37 -1.84
N SER A 82 -10.51 -1.33 -1.04
CA SER A 82 -11.63 -2.19 -1.43
C SER A 82 -12.90 -1.39 -1.72
N ASN A 83 -13.27 -0.49 -0.81
CA ASN A 83 -14.44 0.37 -0.97
C ASN A 83 -14.33 1.28 -2.21
N ALA A 84 -13.15 1.84 -2.46
CA ALA A 84 -12.88 2.63 -3.65
C ALA A 84 -13.03 1.80 -4.94
N LYS A 85 -12.55 0.54 -4.95
CA LYS A 85 -12.69 -0.37 -6.09
C LYS A 85 -14.15 -0.72 -6.35
N GLU A 86 -14.94 -0.97 -5.30
CA GLU A 86 -16.37 -1.23 -5.43
C GLU A 86 -17.12 -0.03 -6.00
N GLU A 87 -16.80 1.17 -5.55
CA GLU A 87 -17.42 2.41 -6.04
C GLU A 87 -17.10 2.64 -7.53
N VAL A 88 -15.85 2.44 -7.95
CA VAL A 88 -15.47 2.51 -9.37
C VAL A 88 -16.25 1.50 -10.19
N LEU A 89 -16.42 0.26 -9.68
CA LEU A 89 -17.20 -0.76 -10.37
C LEU A 89 -18.69 -0.37 -10.49
N ARG A 90 -19.26 0.22 -9.43
CA ARG A 90 -20.63 0.73 -9.42
C ARG A 90 -20.83 1.82 -10.46
N LEU A 91 -19.94 2.82 -10.48
CA LEU A 91 -19.97 3.92 -11.44
C LEU A 91 -19.83 3.42 -12.89
N LYS A 92 -18.95 2.45 -13.12
CA LYS A 92 -18.79 1.83 -14.45
C LYS A 92 -20.10 1.19 -14.95
N LYS A 93 -20.80 0.45 -14.08
CA LYS A 93 -22.10 -0.16 -14.43
C LYS A 93 -23.15 0.91 -14.73
N GLN A 94 -23.25 1.95 -13.90
CA GLN A 94 -24.19 3.05 -14.12
C GLN A 94 -23.94 3.75 -15.45
N TYR A 95 -22.67 4.04 -15.77
CA TYR A 95 -22.30 4.64 -17.04
C TYR A 95 -22.70 3.75 -18.23
N GLN A 96 -22.46 2.44 -18.14
CA GLN A 96 -22.87 1.49 -19.20
C GLN A 96 -24.38 1.44 -19.39
N GLU A 97 -25.16 1.42 -18.30
CA GLU A 97 -26.61 1.44 -18.34
C GLU A 97 -27.14 2.75 -18.96
N GLN A 98 -26.56 3.89 -18.56
CA GLN A 98 -26.91 5.18 -19.13
C GLN A 98 -26.61 5.24 -20.63
N MET A 99 -25.42 4.81 -21.05
CA MET A 99 -25.05 4.74 -22.47
C MET A 99 -25.99 3.85 -23.28
N HIS A 100 -26.37 2.68 -22.73
CA HIS A 100 -27.34 1.80 -23.39
C HIS A 100 -28.73 2.44 -23.50
N LYS A 101 -29.17 3.18 -22.48
CA LYS A 101 -30.43 3.92 -22.51
C LYS A 101 -30.41 5.01 -23.57
N GLU A 102 -29.36 5.82 -23.61
CA GLU A 102 -29.18 6.89 -24.61
C GLU A 102 -29.15 6.34 -26.04
N LEU A 103 -28.43 5.24 -26.28
CA LEU A 103 -28.38 4.57 -27.58
C LEU A 103 -29.75 4.03 -28.02
N ARG A 104 -30.55 3.47 -27.09
CA ARG A 104 -31.93 3.02 -27.40
C ARG A 104 -32.82 4.20 -27.76
N SER A 105 -32.79 5.26 -26.94
CA SER A 105 -33.56 6.49 -27.21
C SER A 105 -33.20 7.12 -28.56
N PHE A 106 -31.92 7.13 -28.93
CA PHE A 106 -31.48 7.59 -30.26
C PHE A 106 -32.06 6.73 -31.40
N LYS A 107 -32.01 5.40 -31.29
CA LYS A 107 -32.60 4.49 -32.30
C LYS A 107 -34.12 4.65 -32.44
N GLU A 108 -34.81 4.91 -31.34
CA GLU A 108 -36.26 5.17 -31.35
C GLU A 108 -36.60 6.50 -32.03
N LEU A 109 -35.79 7.54 -31.82
CA LEU A 109 -35.95 8.83 -32.49
C LEU A 109 -35.64 8.73 -33.99
N SER A 110 -34.56 8.04 -34.37
CA SER A 110 -34.17 7.87 -35.78
C SER A 110 -35.19 7.03 -36.57
N SER A 111 -35.81 6.03 -35.93
CA SER A 111 -36.84 5.20 -36.58
C SER A 111 -38.18 5.95 -36.75
N LYS A 112 -38.54 6.86 -35.83
CA LYS A 112 -39.71 7.73 -35.98
C LYS A 112 -39.51 8.85 -37.00
N SER A 113 -38.29 9.33 -37.19
CA SER A 113 -37.93 10.34 -38.20
C SER A 113 -38.05 9.85 -39.66
N SER A 114 -38.17 8.54 -39.90
CA SER A 114 -38.32 7.96 -41.25
C SER A 114 -39.75 8.09 -41.82
N ASN A 115 -40.70 8.61 -41.05
CA ASN A 115 -42.09 8.83 -41.47
C ASN A 115 -42.38 10.29 -41.86
N VAL A 116 -41.37 11.11 -42.12
CA VAL A 116 -41.60 12.44 -42.72
C VAL A 116 -41.96 12.20 -44.19
N PRO A 117 -43.20 12.50 -44.64
CA PRO A 117 -43.54 12.39 -46.04
C PRO A 117 -42.71 13.41 -46.81
N THR A 118 -41.86 12.93 -47.71
CA THR A 118 -41.24 13.77 -48.73
C THR A 118 -42.38 14.32 -49.58
N LEU A 119 -42.69 15.61 -49.42
CA LEU A 119 -43.56 16.32 -50.36
C LEU A 119 -42.86 16.30 -51.72
N ILE A 120 -43.56 15.70 -52.68
CA ILE A 120 -43.22 15.55 -54.10
C ILE A 120 -43.02 16.93 -54.72
#